data_AF-A0AAN6N8W9-F1
#
_entry.id   AF-A0AAN6N8W9-F1
#
_cell.length_a   1.000
_cell.length_b   1.000
_cell.length_c   1.000
_cell.angle_alpha   90.00
_cell.angle_beta   90.00
_cell.angle_gamma   90.00
#
_symmetry.space_group_name_H-M   'P 1'
#
loop_
_entity.id
_entity.type
_entity.pdbx_description
1 polymer ?
#
loop_
_entity_poly.entity_id
_entity_poly.type
_entity_poly.pdbx_seq_one_letter_code
_entity_poly.pdbx_strand_id
1 'polypeptide(L)'
;MRTLENVRTALKPGGRALILEVVAPEDVVANFSFGLVPRWWLAREEWRKMSPLLNEEQWDSCLQKSRFSGNDLVLRDFEEEECHICSIIMSTGSIPTGTDCKSKNKQILLVIDEHSQK
;
A
#
# COMPACT_ATOMS: atom_id res chain seq x y z
N MET A 1 4.49 -8.14 10.30
CA MET A 1 4.08 -7.93 8.90
C MET A 1 4.94 -8.76 7.97
N ARG A 2 4.72 -10.08 7.95
CA ARG A 2 5.56 -10.99 7.18
C ARG A 2 5.40 -10.80 5.65
N THR A 3 4.20 -10.42 5.20
CA THR A 3 3.92 -10.20 3.78
C THR A 3 4.80 -9.09 3.20
N LEU A 4 4.85 -7.91 3.83
CA LEU A 4 5.66 -6.79 3.35
C LEU A 4 7.16 -7.07 3.46
N GLU A 5 7.60 -7.79 4.49
CA GLU A 5 8.98 -8.27 4.59
C GLU A 5 9.36 -9.20 3.42
N ASN A 6 8.46 -10.11 3.01
CA ASN A 6 8.67 -10.96 1.84
C ASN A 6 8.68 -10.15 0.53
N VAL A 7 7.79 -9.14 0.40
CA VAL A 7 7.82 -8.24 -0.76
C VAL A 7 9.15 -7.49 -0.80
N ARG A 8 9.64 -7.03 0.36
CA ARG A 8 10.93 -6.35 0.46
C ARG A 8 12.08 -7.24 -0.03
N THR A 9 12.10 -8.54 0.26
CA THR A 9 13.18 -9.42 -0.21
C THR A 9 13.15 -9.68 -1.71
N ALA A 10 11.97 -9.60 -2.34
CA ALA A 10 11.84 -9.70 -3.79
C ALA A 10 12.30 -8.43 -4.53
N LEU A 11 12.32 -7.28 -3.86
CA LEU A 11 12.76 -6.01 -4.45
C LEU A 11 14.27 -5.83 -4.38
N LYS A 12 14.85 -5.34 -5.48
CA LYS A 12 16.23 -4.83 -5.49
C LYS A 12 16.39 -3.71 -4.44
N PRO A 13 17.60 -3.51 -3.88
CA PRO A 13 17.87 -2.34 -3.04
C PRO A 13 17.46 -1.03 -3.76
N GLY A 14 16.69 -0.18 -3.09
CA GLY A 14 16.13 1.04 -3.68
C GLY A 14 15.02 0.82 -4.73
N GLY A 15 14.54 -0.42 -4.90
CA GLY A 15 13.38 -0.73 -5.73
C GLY A 15 12.09 -0.18 -5.12
N ARG A 16 11.09 0.11 -5.96
CA ARG A 16 9.80 0.65 -5.52
C ARG A 16 8.69 -0.39 -5.65
N ALA A 17 7.76 -0.38 -4.70
CA ALA A 17 6.49 -1.08 -4.77
C ALA A 17 5.40 -0.11 -5.22
N LEU A 18 4.49 -0.59 -6.06
CA LEU A 18 3.21 0.03 -6.36
C LEU A 18 2.13 -0.93 -5.86
N ILE A 19 1.27 -0.44 -4.97
CA ILE A 19 0.29 -1.23 -4.22
C ILE A 19 -1.08 -0.63 -4.53
N LEU A 20 -2.00 -1.42 -5.08
CA LEU A 20 -3.40 -1.03 -5.27
C LEU A 20 -4.23 -1.71 -4.20
N GLU A 21 -4.86 -0.93 -3.33
CA GLU A 21 -5.61 -1.46 -2.18
C GLU A 21 -6.87 -0.64 -1.91
N VAL A 22 -7.86 -1.31 -1.33
CA VAL A 22 -9.01 -0.64 -0.72
C VAL A 22 -8.55 -0.07 0.62
N VAL A 23 -8.69 1.23 0.82
CA VAL A 23 -8.18 1.97 1.99
C VAL A 23 -9.27 2.51 2.92
N ALA A 24 -10.49 1.98 2.78
CA ALA A 24 -11.64 2.28 3.64
C ALA A 24 -12.03 1.05 4.49
N PRO A 25 -11.44 0.85 5.70
CA PRO A 25 -11.70 -0.34 6.52
C PRO A 25 -13.15 -0.50 6.97
N GLU A 26 -13.90 0.61 7.03
CA GLU A 26 -15.30 0.64 7.45
C GLU A 26 -16.28 0.55 6.27
N ASP A 27 -15.78 0.48 5.03
CA ASP A 27 -16.65 0.41 3.86
C ASP A 27 -17.54 -0.84 3.89
N VAL A 28 -18.85 -0.60 3.89
CA VAL A 28 -19.86 -1.64 4.02
C VAL A 28 -19.89 -2.51 2.77
N VAL A 29 -19.68 -1.92 1.59
CA VAL A 29 -19.75 -2.66 0.32
C VAL A 29 -18.60 -3.66 0.22
N ALA A 30 -17.38 -3.25 0.52
CA ALA A 30 -16.20 -4.11 0.54
C ALA A 30 -16.33 -5.21 1.60
N ASN A 31 -16.67 -4.84 2.84
CA ASN A 31 -16.79 -5.80 3.94
C ASN A 31 -17.96 -6.78 3.74
N PHE A 32 -19.07 -6.36 3.14
CA PHE A 32 -20.17 -7.28 2.81
C PHE A 32 -19.82 -8.19 1.63
N SER A 33 -19.19 -7.64 0.58
CA SER A 33 -18.84 -8.40 -0.62
C SER A 33 -17.81 -9.49 -0.34
N PHE A 34 -16.79 -9.18 0.45
CA PHE A 34 -15.67 -10.11 0.70
C PHE A 34 -15.67 -10.72 2.10
N GLY A 35 -16.35 -10.14 3.09
CA GLY A 35 -16.44 -10.71 4.44
C GLY A 35 -17.14 -12.07 4.51
N LEU A 36 -17.84 -12.47 3.44
CA LEU A 36 -18.41 -13.80 3.33
C LEU A 36 -17.37 -14.89 3.00
N VAL A 37 -16.16 -14.52 2.55
CA VAL A 37 -15.09 -15.50 2.28
C VAL A 37 -14.19 -15.65 3.51
N PRO A 38 -13.89 -16.89 3.96
CA PRO A 38 -13.03 -17.12 5.14
C PRO A 38 -11.66 -16.45 5.05
N ARG A 39 -11.14 -16.29 3.82
CA ARG A 39 -9.83 -15.68 3.57
C ARG A 39 -9.77 -14.19 3.92
N TRP A 40 -10.91 -13.49 3.97
CA TRP A 40 -10.99 -12.09 4.40
C TRP A 40 -10.52 -11.91 5.85
N TRP A 41 -10.74 -12.94 6.68
CA TRP A 41 -10.50 -12.92 8.12
C TRP A 41 -9.15 -13.56 8.51
N LEU A 42 -8.17 -13.59 7.61
CA LEU A 42 -6.84 -14.15 7.89
C LEU A 42 -5.95 -13.22 8.72
N ALA A 43 -6.30 -11.93 8.83
CA ALA A 43 -5.61 -11.00 9.72
C ALA A 43 -5.72 -11.48 11.17
N ARG A 44 -4.61 -11.43 11.91
CA ARG A 44 -4.54 -11.91 13.31
C ARG A 44 -4.25 -10.80 14.30
N GLU A 45 -3.94 -9.61 13.79
CA GLU A 45 -3.62 -8.47 14.62
C GLU A 45 -4.87 -7.90 15.28
N GLU A 46 -4.75 -7.55 16.56
CA GLU A 46 -5.88 -7.08 17.38
C GLU A 46 -6.57 -5.83 16.82
N TRP A 47 -5.81 -4.98 16.15
CA TRP A 47 -6.27 -3.73 15.57
C TRP A 47 -6.91 -3.88 14.18
N ARG A 48 -7.01 -5.11 13.64
CA ARG A 48 -7.64 -5.43 12.33
C ARG A 48 -8.72 -6.52 12.43
N LYS A 49 -9.41 -6.59 13.57
CA LYS A 49 -10.44 -7.61 13.79
C LYS A 49 -11.69 -7.43 12.95
N MET A 50 -12.02 -6.17 12.61
CA MET A 50 -13.29 -5.83 11.94
C MET A 50 -13.18 -5.84 10.41
N SER A 51 -11.96 -5.71 9.88
CA SER A 51 -11.65 -5.75 8.44
C SER A 51 -10.15 -6.01 8.26
N PRO A 52 -9.71 -6.75 7.23
CA PRO A 52 -8.29 -6.90 6.91
C PRO A 52 -7.67 -5.63 6.31
N LEU A 53 -8.52 -4.72 5.82
CA LEU A 53 -8.14 -3.50 5.13
C LEU A 53 -7.45 -2.51 6.08
N LEU A 54 -6.70 -1.60 5.48
CA LEU A 54 -5.90 -0.59 6.16
C LEU A 54 -6.23 0.77 5.57
N ASN A 55 -6.36 1.80 6.41
CA ASN A 55 -6.34 3.16 5.90
C ASN A 55 -4.92 3.58 5.48
N GLU A 56 -4.79 4.73 4.83
CA GLU A 56 -3.53 5.21 4.28
C GLU A 56 -2.44 5.43 5.35
N GLU A 57 -2.81 5.92 6.53
CA GLU A 57 -1.90 6.13 7.67
C GLU A 57 -1.38 4.79 8.23
N GLN A 58 -2.27 3.81 8.34
CA GLN A 58 -1.89 2.46 8.74
C GLN A 58 -0.96 1.83 7.71
N TRP A 59 -1.23 2.00 6.40
CA TRP A 59 -0.33 1.57 5.34
C TRP A 59 1.06 2.19 5.47
N ASP A 60 1.14 3.51 5.69
CA ASP A 60 2.41 4.21 5.88
C ASP A 60 3.21 3.60 7.05
N SER A 61 2.56 3.45 8.21
CA SER A 61 3.12 2.81 9.39
C SER A 61 3.58 1.37 9.11
N CYS A 62 2.81 0.61 8.33
CA CYS A 62 3.12 -0.77 7.97
C CYS A 62 4.37 -0.87 7.09
N LEU A 63 4.46 -0.01 6.08
CA LEU A 63 5.55 0.05 5.12
C LEU A 63 6.86 0.46 5.81
N GLN A 64 6.83 1.49 6.65
CA GLN A 64 8.00 1.94 7.41
C GLN A 64 8.55 0.83 8.32
N LYS A 65 7.67 0.17 9.08
CA LYS A 65 8.04 -0.99 9.94
C LYS A 65 8.63 -2.15 9.15
N SER A 66 8.31 -2.25 7.87
CA SER A 66 8.74 -3.34 6.98
C SER A 66 9.91 -2.97 6.06
N ARG A 67 10.70 -1.94 6.43
CA ARG A 67 11.89 -1.47 5.70
C ARG A 67 11.59 -0.89 4.33
N PHE A 68 10.48 -0.16 4.24
CA PHE A 68 10.22 0.79 3.18
C PHE A 68 10.29 2.23 3.71
N SER A 69 10.18 3.20 2.82
CA SER A 69 10.17 4.64 3.16
C SER A 69 8.84 5.14 3.73
N GLY A 70 7.77 4.34 3.64
CA GLY A 70 6.39 4.81 3.90
C GLY A 70 5.65 5.14 2.60
N ASN A 71 4.61 5.95 2.67
CA ASN A 71 3.85 6.35 1.49
C ASN A 71 4.58 7.48 0.74
N ASP A 72 5.41 7.14 -0.26
CA ASP A 72 6.11 8.14 -1.09
C ASP A 72 5.13 8.91 -2.00
N LEU A 73 4.04 8.24 -2.41
CA LEU A 73 2.96 8.80 -3.22
C LEU A 73 1.69 8.02 -2.92
N VAL A 74 0.57 8.73 -2.91
CA VAL A 74 -0.77 8.18 -2.82
C VAL A 74 -1.61 8.78 -3.94
N LEU A 75 -2.19 7.93 -4.78
CA LEU A 75 -3.12 8.33 -5.84
C LEU A 75 -4.48 7.74 -5.50
N ARG A 76 -5.43 8.62 -5.20
CA ARG A 76 -6.79 8.27 -4.84
C ARG A 76 -7.64 8.03 -6.09
N ASP A 77 -8.64 7.17 -5.97
CA ASP A 77 -9.66 6.95 -6.98
C ASP A 77 -10.64 8.14 -7.14
N PHE A 78 -10.96 8.81 -6.03
CA PHE A 78 -11.76 10.04 -5.98
C PHE A 78 -11.08 11.10 -5.10
N GLU A 79 -11.34 12.38 -5.38
CA GLU A 79 -10.86 13.49 -4.56
C GLU A 79 -11.72 13.68 -3.31
N GLU A 80 -13.04 13.46 -3.43
CA GLU A 80 -14.00 13.55 -2.36
C GLU A 80 -13.86 12.38 -1.39
N GLU A 81 -13.74 12.68 -0.09
CA GLU A 81 -13.52 11.68 0.96
C GLU A 81 -14.69 10.68 1.05
N GLU A 82 -15.92 11.12 0.76
CA GLU A 82 -17.11 10.26 0.78
C GLU A 82 -17.14 9.22 -0.34
N CYS A 83 -16.41 9.47 -1.44
CA CYS A 83 -16.33 8.58 -2.59
C CYS A 83 -15.00 7.80 -2.63
N HIS A 84 -14.01 8.23 -1.86
CA HIS A 84 -12.69 7.64 -1.85
C HIS A 84 -12.67 6.28 -1.14
N ILE A 85 -12.39 5.21 -1.89
CA ILE A 85 -12.32 3.86 -1.33
C ILE A 85 -11.02 3.12 -1.67
N CYS A 86 -10.35 3.45 -2.77
CA CYS A 86 -9.14 2.78 -3.22
C CYS A 86 -8.00 3.76 -3.47
N SER A 87 -6.79 3.34 -3.11
CA SER A 87 -5.56 4.10 -3.39
C SER A 87 -4.53 3.24 -4.09
N ILE A 88 -3.80 3.86 -5.01
CA ILE A 88 -2.50 3.37 -5.47
C ILE A 88 -1.43 4.03 -4.60
N ILE A 89 -0.71 3.22 -3.83
CA ILE A 89 0.34 3.64 -2.92
C ILE A 89 1.70 3.24 -3.51
N MET A 90 2.62 4.19 -3.63
CA MET A 90 4.01 3.93 -3.99
C MET A 90 4.91 4.01 -2.75
N SER A 91 5.84 3.07 -2.63
CA SER A 91 6.81 3.05 -1.53
C SER A 91 8.17 2.52 -1.98
N THR A 92 9.26 3.08 -1.46
CA THR A 92 10.63 2.69 -1.82
C THR A 92 11.23 1.77 -0.76
N GLY A 93 11.73 0.60 -1.18
CA GLY A 93 12.45 -0.31 -0.30
C GLY A 93 13.79 0.26 0.15
N SER A 94 14.00 0.36 1.46
CA SER A 94 15.19 1.01 2.04
C SER A 94 16.48 0.27 1.68
N ILE A 95 17.56 0.99 1.38
CA ILE A 95 18.85 0.38 1.05
C ILE A 95 19.50 -0.14 2.34
N PRO A 96 19.98 -1.40 2.40
CA PRO A 96 20.73 -1.88 3.55
C PRO A 96 21.96 -0.99 3.77
N THR A 97 22.09 -0.40 4.97
CA THR A 97 23.26 0.37 5.38
C THR A 97 24.50 -0.52 5.27
N GLY A 98 25.34 -0.28 4.27
CA GLY A 98 26.58 -1.05 4.01
C GLY A 98 26.73 -1.55 2.57
N THR A 99 25.71 -1.43 1.71
CA THR A 99 25.86 -1.74 0.29
C THR A 99 25.98 -0.44 -0.50
N ASP A 100 27.22 -0.04 -0.82
CA ASP A 100 27.51 1.06 -1.74
C ASP A 100 27.24 0.60 -3.19
N CYS A 101 25.97 0.35 -3.49
CA CYS A 101 25.52 0.05 -4.84
C CYS A 101 25.13 1.37 -5.48
N LYS A 102 25.97 1.87 -6.40
CA LYS A 102 25.67 3.03 -7.24
C LYS A 102 24.44 2.73 -8.11
N SER A 103 23.26 2.88 -7.53
CA SER A 103 22.00 2.77 -8.24
C SER A 103 21.89 3.98 -9.17
N LYS A 104 21.85 3.74 -10.48
CA LYS A 104 21.49 4.80 -11.43
C LYS A 104 20.13 5.32 -11.01
N ASN A 105 20.00 6.63 -10.76
CA ASN A 105 18.71 7.27 -10.49
C ASN A 105 17.78 7.02 -11.67
N LYS A 106 16.92 6.00 -11.56
CA LYS A 106 15.87 5.72 -12.54
C LYS A 106 14.67 6.57 -12.16
N GLN A 107 14.36 7.55 -13.00
CA GLN A 107 13.16 8.34 -12.87
C GLN A 107 11.96 7.48 -13.29
N ILE A 108 10.96 7.38 -12.42
CA ILE A 108 9.67 6.77 -12.74
C ILE A 108 8.72 7.92 -13.05
N LEU A 109 8.14 7.92 -14.26
CA LEU A 109 7.09 8.84 -14.64
C LEU A 109 5.76 8.10 -14.55
N LEU A 110 4.89 8.57 -13.65
CA LEU A 110 3.50 8.14 -13.60
C LEU A 110 2.68 9.20 -14.35
N VAL A 111 1.98 8.77 -15.40
CA VAL A 111 1.11 9.65 -16.18
C VAL A 111 -0.30 9.46 -15.64
N ILE A 112 -0.89 10.53 -15.12
CA ILE A 112 -2.27 10.57 -14.64
C ILE A 112 -3.04 11.37 -15.67
N ASP A 113 -4.09 10.77 -16.23
CA ASP A 113 -4.99 11.45 -17.16
C ASP A 113 -6.17 12.03 -16.39
N GLU A 114 -6.19 13.36 -16.26
CA GLU A 114 -7.25 14.11 -15.59
C GLU A 114 -8.62 13.93 -16.29
N HIS A 115 -8.64 13.56 -17.58
CA HIS A 115 -9.87 13.29 -18.32
C HIS A 115 -10.40 11.87 -18.14
N SER A 116 -9.71 11.02 -17.38
CA SER A 116 -10.15 9.66 -17.07
C SER A 116 -10.93 9.54 -15.75
N GLN A 117 -11.08 10.62 -14.98
CA GLN A 117 -11.99 10.66 -13.84
C GLN A 117 -13.44 10.66 -14.35
N LYS A 118 -14.19 9.61 -14.00
CA LYS A 118 -15.60 9.43 -14.38
C LYS A 118 -16.52 9.74 -13.23
#